data_AF-A0A7Y2YI09-F1
#
_entry.id   AF-A0A7Y2YI09-F1
#
_cell.length_a   1.000
_cell.length_b   1.000
_cell.length_c   1.000
_cell.angle_alpha   90.00
_cell.angle_beta   90.00
_cell.angle_gamma   90.00
#
_symmetry.space_group_name_H-M   'P 1'
#
loop_
_entity.id
_entity.type
_entity.pdbx_description
1 polymer ?
#
loop_
_entity_poly.entity_id
_entity_poly.type
_entity_poly.pdbx_seq_one_letter_code
_entity_poly.pdbx_strand_id
1 'polypeptide(L)'
;EEIEKLNAEQFFNEHELETIDKLSNLILPPNENGGPTEAGVPDFVEFMAKDIPELQTTLRGGLMWLDHKSNTDFGTEFKVTEEASQKEILDTIAFYDTEIPMDDHPLEVQFFNLMRNLTLTGYYTSKVGIKDLGYQGNMPNIWDGVPQEVLDQHGMAYEEEWLAKCVDQSQRAVIAEWDENGNLLT
;
A
#
# COMPACT_ATOMS: atom_id res chain seq x y z
N GLU A 1 12.98 6.74 -18.46
CA GLU A 1 12.25 7.44 -19.52
C GLU A 1 10.76 7.65 -19.20
N GLU A 2 9.92 6.62 -19.19
CA GLU A 2 8.47 6.80 -18.98
C GLU A 2 8.10 7.30 -17.56
N ILE A 3 8.67 6.70 -16.51
CA ILE A 3 8.49 7.16 -15.12
C ILE A 3 8.98 8.60 -14.93
N GLU A 4 10.11 8.97 -15.54
CA GLU A 4 10.66 10.33 -15.44
C GLU A 4 9.73 11.35 -16.11
N LYS A 5 9.09 10.97 -17.22
CA LYS A 5 8.09 11.80 -17.88
C LYS A 5 6.87 12.01 -16.98
N LEU A 6 6.32 10.95 -16.39
CA LEU A 6 5.17 11.05 -15.47
C LEU A 6 5.50 11.91 -14.23
N ASN A 7 6.72 11.81 -13.71
CA ASN A 7 7.16 12.63 -12.57
C ASN A 7 7.38 14.11 -12.92
N ALA A 8 7.57 14.44 -14.20
CA ALA A 8 7.73 15.82 -14.65
C ALA A 8 6.38 16.54 -14.86
N GLU A 9 5.29 15.78 -14.97
CA GLU A 9 3.94 16.31 -15.13
C GLU A 9 3.23 16.37 -13.77
N GLN A 10 2.39 17.40 -13.58
CA GLN A 10 1.51 17.54 -12.42
C GLN A 10 0.07 17.51 -12.91
N PHE A 11 -0.70 16.52 -12.46
CA PHE A 11 -2.11 16.40 -12.80
C PHE A 11 -2.97 17.17 -11.80
N PHE A 12 -2.88 16.86 -10.50
CA PHE A 12 -3.64 17.52 -9.45
C PHE A 12 -2.97 18.82 -8.98
N ASN A 13 -3.76 19.85 -8.74
CA ASN A 13 -3.29 21.07 -8.09
C ASN A 13 -3.15 20.89 -6.56
N GLU A 14 -2.58 21.89 -5.88
CA GLU A 14 -2.35 21.85 -4.43
C GLU A 14 -3.62 21.62 -3.62
N HIS A 15 -4.73 22.29 -3.97
CA HIS A 15 -6.01 22.08 -3.31
C HIS A 15 -6.51 20.65 -3.50
N GLU A 16 -6.44 20.11 -4.73
CA GLU A 16 -6.87 18.74 -5.04
C GLU A 16 -6.05 17.70 -4.24
N LEU A 17 -4.73 17.89 -4.13
CA LEU A 17 -3.85 17.01 -3.35
C LEU A 17 -4.15 17.04 -1.85
N GLU A 18 -4.40 18.22 -1.28
CA GLU A 18 -4.82 18.35 0.13
C GLU A 18 -6.19 17.71 0.39
N THR A 19 -7.13 17.84 -0.55
CA THR A 19 -8.44 17.18 -0.47
C THR A 19 -8.29 15.66 -0.57
N ILE A 20 -7.42 15.15 -1.44
CA ILE A 20 -7.08 13.71 -1.52
C ILE A 20 -6.49 13.23 -0.19
N ASP A 21 -5.53 13.95 0.37
CA ASP A 21 -4.91 13.60 1.66
C ASP A 21 -5.96 13.50 2.78
N LYS A 22 -6.82 14.53 2.90
CA LYS A 22 -7.89 14.53 3.88
C LYS A 22 -8.88 13.38 3.66
N LEU A 23 -9.30 13.16 2.41
CA LEU A 23 -10.25 12.10 2.05
C LEU A 23 -9.67 10.70 2.34
N SER A 24 -8.41 10.46 1.99
CA SER A 24 -7.74 9.18 2.24
C SER A 24 -7.69 8.87 3.73
N ASN A 25 -7.39 9.85 4.59
CA ASN A 25 -7.41 9.68 6.05
C ASN A 25 -8.81 9.45 6.62
N LEU A 26 -9.88 9.95 5.97
CA LEU A 26 -11.25 9.65 6.37
C LEU A 26 -11.65 8.22 5.97
N ILE A 27 -11.19 7.75 4.81
CA ILE A 27 -11.42 6.39 4.30
C ILE A 27 -10.68 5.37 5.17
N LEU A 28 -9.43 5.65 5.52
CA LEU A 28 -8.59 4.80 6.37
C LEU A 28 -7.94 5.67 7.46
N PRO A 29 -8.55 5.77 8.64
CA PRO A 29 -8.01 6.54 9.75
C PRO A 29 -6.61 6.07 10.17
N PRO A 30 -5.66 6.99 10.45
CA PRO A 30 -4.32 6.64 10.95
C PRO A 30 -4.35 5.81 12.22
N ASN A 31 -3.35 4.95 12.37
CA ASN A 31 -3.12 4.17 13.59
C ASN A 31 -1.68 4.37 14.11
N GLU A 32 -1.25 3.52 15.05
CA GLU A 32 0.09 3.59 15.65
C GLU A 32 1.25 3.37 14.66
N ASN A 33 0.99 2.72 13.52
CA ASN A 33 1.97 2.50 12.45
C ASN A 33 2.04 3.66 11.46
N GLY A 34 1.00 4.50 11.40
CA GLY A 34 0.83 5.62 10.48
C GLY A 34 -0.53 5.58 9.79
N GLY A 35 -0.78 6.52 8.88
CA GLY A 35 -1.96 6.56 8.04
C GLY A 35 -1.62 6.73 6.55
N PRO A 36 -2.64 7.00 5.72
CA PRO A 36 -2.47 7.24 4.29
C PRO A 36 -1.48 8.35 3.94
N THR A 37 -1.41 9.42 4.74
CA THR A 37 -0.44 10.51 4.54
C THR A 37 0.99 10.00 4.68
N GLU A 38 1.31 9.32 5.79
CA GLU A 38 2.66 8.77 6.03
C GLU A 38 3.02 7.66 5.05
N ALA A 39 2.01 6.97 4.50
CA ALA A 39 2.17 5.97 3.46
C ALA A 39 2.43 6.57 2.07
N GLY A 40 2.30 7.89 1.88
CA GLY A 40 2.47 8.55 0.58
C GLY A 40 1.31 8.31 -0.39
N VAL A 41 0.09 8.08 0.13
CA VAL A 41 -1.09 7.82 -0.69
C VAL A 41 -1.45 8.98 -1.63
N PRO A 42 -1.37 10.27 -1.25
CA PRO A 42 -1.66 11.37 -2.18
C PRO A 42 -0.76 11.36 -3.41
N ASP A 43 0.55 11.15 -3.21
CA ASP A 43 1.54 11.06 -4.28
C ASP A 43 1.28 9.83 -5.17
N PHE A 44 0.88 8.71 -4.55
CA PHE A 44 0.47 7.51 -5.28
C PHE A 44 -0.76 7.77 -6.16
N VAL A 45 -1.79 8.45 -5.64
CA VAL A 45 -3.00 8.79 -6.43
C VAL A 45 -2.66 9.71 -7.59
N GLU A 46 -1.82 10.72 -7.37
CA GLU A 46 -1.28 11.60 -8.42
C GLU A 46 -0.52 10.80 -9.48
N PHE A 47 0.34 9.87 -9.08
CA PHE A 47 1.05 8.99 -10.01
C PHE A 47 0.07 8.14 -10.83
N MET A 48 -0.89 7.49 -10.19
CA MET A 48 -1.88 6.62 -10.85
C MET A 48 -2.76 7.39 -11.84
N ALA A 49 -3.13 8.63 -11.52
CA ALA A 49 -3.89 9.48 -12.44
C ALA A 49 -3.10 9.83 -13.71
N LYS A 50 -1.77 9.89 -13.63
CA LYS A 50 -0.90 10.13 -14.79
C LYS A 50 -0.61 8.86 -15.58
N ASP A 51 -0.38 7.76 -14.88
CA ASP A 51 -0.09 6.44 -15.48
C ASP A 51 -1.32 5.83 -16.17
N ILE A 52 -2.52 6.10 -15.62
CA ILE A 52 -3.81 5.62 -16.16
C ILE A 52 -4.73 6.82 -16.42
N PRO A 53 -4.60 7.50 -17.58
CA PRO A 53 -5.36 8.72 -17.90
C PRO A 53 -6.88 8.54 -17.85
N GLU A 54 -7.40 7.33 -18.02
CA GLU A 54 -8.83 7.01 -17.92
C GLU A 54 -9.41 7.33 -16.54
N LEU A 55 -8.58 7.31 -15.48
CA LEU A 55 -9.00 7.63 -14.12
C LEU A 55 -9.23 9.14 -13.90
N GLN A 56 -8.58 9.99 -14.70
CA GLN A 56 -8.51 11.44 -14.50
C GLN A 56 -9.88 12.10 -14.42
N THR A 57 -10.80 11.71 -15.30
CA THR A 57 -12.14 12.30 -15.37
C THR A 57 -12.93 12.02 -14.10
N THR A 58 -12.93 10.77 -13.64
CA THR A 58 -13.63 10.35 -12.42
C THR A 58 -13.03 10.99 -11.18
N LEU A 59 -11.70 11.03 -11.07
CA LEU A 59 -11.00 11.62 -9.93
C LEU A 59 -11.27 13.12 -9.82
N ARG A 60 -11.02 13.90 -10.87
CA ARG A 60 -11.24 15.36 -10.84
C ARG A 60 -12.72 15.70 -10.69
N GLY A 61 -13.59 14.98 -11.39
CA GLY A 61 -15.04 15.18 -11.29
C GLY A 61 -15.56 14.98 -9.87
N GLY A 62 -15.08 13.96 -9.17
CA GLY A 62 -15.46 13.70 -7.79
C GLY A 62 -14.88 14.67 -6.76
N LEU A 63 -13.64 15.14 -6.94
CA LEU A 63 -13.09 16.21 -6.11
C LEU A 63 -13.90 17.50 -6.24
N MET A 64 -14.26 17.88 -7.47
CA MET A 64 -15.16 19.02 -7.72
C MET A 64 -16.53 18.82 -7.08
N TRP A 65 -17.07 17.60 -7.13
CA TRP A 65 -18.34 17.28 -6.49
C TRP A 65 -18.27 17.42 -4.96
N LEU A 66 -17.19 16.97 -4.31
CA LEU A 66 -17.02 17.09 -2.86
C LEU A 66 -17.05 18.54 -2.41
N ASP A 67 -16.28 19.42 -3.07
CA ASP A 67 -16.29 20.84 -2.72
C ASP A 67 -17.61 21.50 -3.03
N HIS A 68 -18.25 21.17 -4.14
CA HIS A 68 -19.57 21.71 -4.47
C HIS A 68 -20.62 21.30 -3.44
N LYS A 69 -20.63 20.02 -3.04
CA LYS A 69 -21.54 19.48 -2.05
C LYS A 69 -21.31 20.10 -0.68
N SER A 70 -20.05 20.21 -0.26
CA SER A 70 -19.69 20.84 1.02
C SER A 70 -20.02 22.33 1.06
N ASN A 71 -19.77 23.07 -0.03
CA ASN A 71 -20.13 24.48 -0.11
C ASN A 71 -21.66 24.68 -0.08
N THR A 72 -22.41 23.78 -0.72
CA THR A 72 -23.88 23.85 -0.75
C THR A 72 -24.48 23.57 0.63
N ASP A 73 -23.98 22.56 1.34
CA ASP A 73 -24.56 22.12 2.60
C ASP A 73 -24.02 22.91 3.81
N PHE A 74 -22.74 23.32 3.77
CA PHE A 74 -22.02 23.90 4.92
C PHE A 74 -21.31 25.23 4.63
N GLY A 75 -21.31 25.70 3.38
CA GLY A 75 -20.69 26.99 3.01
C GLY A 75 -19.17 27.02 3.04
N THR A 76 -18.51 25.86 3.02
CA THR A 76 -17.04 25.73 3.03
C THR A 76 -16.56 24.66 2.05
N GLU A 77 -15.29 24.74 1.63
CA GLU A 77 -14.62 23.67 0.86
C GLU A 77 -14.50 22.40 1.70
N PHE A 78 -14.59 21.23 1.06
CA PHE A 78 -14.67 19.94 1.76
C PHE A 78 -13.51 19.76 2.74
N LYS A 79 -12.26 20.04 2.32
CA LYS A 79 -11.06 19.80 3.13
C LYS A 79 -11.01 20.59 4.44
N VAL A 80 -11.66 21.75 4.51
CA VAL A 80 -11.68 22.63 5.70
C VAL A 80 -12.98 22.54 6.49
N THR A 81 -14.00 21.86 5.98
CA THR A 81 -15.24 21.60 6.70
C THR A 81 -14.98 20.67 7.90
N GLU A 82 -15.78 20.82 8.96
CA GLU A 82 -15.72 19.96 10.14
C GLU A 82 -15.82 18.47 9.79
N GLU A 83 -15.07 17.62 10.49
CA GLU A 83 -14.98 16.19 10.18
C GLU A 83 -16.34 15.49 10.21
N ALA A 84 -17.24 15.89 11.12
CA ALA A 84 -18.59 15.34 11.19
C ALA A 84 -19.39 15.61 9.89
N SER A 85 -19.27 16.82 9.35
CA SER A 85 -19.91 17.23 8.09
C SER A 85 -19.25 16.58 6.87
N GLN A 86 -17.92 16.40 6.90
CA GLN A 86 -17.22 15.60 5.89
C GLN A 86 -17.78 14.18 5.84
N LYS A 87 -17.90 13.52 7.00
CA LYS A 87 -18.49 12.17 7.10
C LYS A 87 -19.94 12.13 6.66
N GLU A 88 -20.74 13.13 7.00
CA GLU A 88 -22.14 13.23 6.55
C GLU A 88 -22.24 13.22 5.01
N ILE A 89 -21.36 13.94 4.31
CA ILE A 89 -21.28 13.90 2.84
C ILE A 89 -20.87 12.50 2.37
N LEU A 90 -19.82 11.93 2.95
CA LEU A 90 -19.29 10.63 2.52
C LEU A 90 -20.29 9.48 2.76
N ASP A 91 -21.06 9.51 3.84
CA ASP A 91 -22.07 8.50 4.16
C ASP A 91 -23.15 8.39 3.07
N THR A 92 -23.37 9.47 2.29
CA THR A 92 -24.31 9.45 1.15
C THR A 92 -23.83 8.67 -0.06
N ILE A 93 -22.51 8.43 -0.18
CA ILE A 93 -21.87 7.80 -1.34
C ILE A 93 -21.04 6.56 -0.99
N ALA A 94 -20.82 6.28 0.31
CA ALA A 94 -19.94 5.22 0.77
C ALA A 94 -20.50 3.81 0.59
N PHE A 95 -21.83 3.69 0.57
CA PHE A 95 -22.56 2.43 0.54
C PHE A 95 -23.35 2.32 -0.77
N TYR A 96 -22.90 1.42 -1.64
CA TYR A 96 -23.52 1.14 -2.93
C TYR A 96 -24.00 -0.31 -2.99
N ASP A 97 -24.98 -0.58 -3.85
CA ASP A 97 -25.44 -1.94 -4.11
C ASP A 97 -24.42 -2.69 -4.97
N THR A 98 -23.82 -3.75 -4.41
CA THR A 98 -22.78 -4.55 -5.06
C THR A 98 -23.30 -5.43 -6.20
N GLU A 99 -24.61 -5.65 -6.29
CA GLU A 99 -25.23 -6.40 -7.38
C GLU A 99 -25.37 -5.56 -8.66
N ILE A 100 -25.28 -4.23 -8.54
CA ILE A 100 -25.32 -3.29 -9.66
C ILE A 100 -23.88 -3.03 -10.15
N PRO A 101 -23.59 -3.18 -11.46
CA PRO A 101 -22.29 -2.84 -12.03
C PRO A 101 -21.84 -1.42 -11.66
N MET A 102 -20.56 -1.23 -11.35
CA MET A 102 -20.04 0.07 -10.88
C MET A 102 -20.38 1.22 -11.83
N ASP A 103 -20.28 0.98 -13.14
CA ASP A 103 -20.52 1.99 -14.18
C ASP A 103 -21.98 2.48 -14.25
N ASP A 104 -22.92 1.73 -13.67
CA ASP A 104 -24.35 2.07 -13.62
C ASP A 104 -24.73 2.90 -12.37
N HIS A 105 -23.79 3.10 -11.42
CA HIS A 105 -24.02 3.94 -10.23
C HIS A 105 -23.85 5.43 -10.54
N PRO A 106 -24.34 6.34 -9.67
CA PRO A 106 -24.05 7.77 -9.75
C PRO A 106 -22.54 8.07 -9.76
N LEU A 107 -22.12 9.14 -10.45
CA LEU A 107 -20.71 9.45 -10.66
C LEU A 107 -19.94 9.67 -9.35
N GLU A 108 -20.58 10.27 -8.35
CA GLU A 108 -20.04 10.49 -7.01
C GLU A 108 -19.76 9.18 -6.27
N VAL A 109 -20.59 8.15 -6.48
CA VAL A 109 -20.39 6.81 -5.92
C VAL A 109 -19.23 6.10 -6.64
N GLN A 110 -19.17 6.21 -7.97
CA GLN A 110 -18.06 5.68 -8.76
C GLN A 110 -16.72 6.30 -8.32
N PHE A 111 -16.69 7.61 -8.12
CA PHE A 111 -15.53 8.32 -7.59
C PHE A 111 -15.12 7.82 -6.21
N PHE A 112 -16.06 7.72 -5.27
CA PHE A 112 -15.71 7.28 -3.92
C PHE A 112 -15.21 5.83 -3.90
N ASN A 113 -15.79 4.96 -4.74
CA ASN A 113 -15.29 3.60 -4.92
C ASN A 113 -13.85 3.59 -5.42
N LEU A 114 -13.56 4.36 -6.47
CA LEU A 114 -12.21 4.49 -7.03
C LEU A 114 -11.21 5.02 -5.99
N MET A 115 -11.55 6.11 -5.28
CA MET A 115 -10.71 6.69 -4.25
C MET A 115 -10.46 5.74 -3.08
N ARG A 116 -11.46 4.97 -2.67
CA ARG A 116 -11.30 3.95 -1.62
C ARG A 116 -10.34 2.85 -2.08
N ASN A 117 -10.49 2.35 -3.31
CA ASN A 117 -9.60 1.32 -3.84
C ASN A 117 -8.16 1.84 -3.94
N LEU A 118 -7.94 3.03 -4.50
CA LEU A 118 -6.62 3.65 -4.58
C LEU A 118 -6.01 3.90 -3.19
N THR A 119 -6.80 4.36 -2.22
CA THR A 119 -6.34 4.60 -0.85
C THR A 119 -5.87 3.31 -0.18
N LEU A 120 -6.69 2.25 -0.25
CA LEU A 120 -6.34 0.97 0.36
C LEU A 120 -5.16 0.30 -0.35
N THR A 121 -5.10 0.37 -1.69
CA THR A 121 -3.96 -0.13 -2.47
C THR A 121 -2.69 0.64 -2.13
N GLY A 122 -2.71 1.97 -2.17
CA GLY A 122 -1.56 2.80 -1.84
C GLY A 122 -1.06 2.54 -0.41
N TYR A 123 -1.97 2.46 0.57
CA TYR A 123 -1.59 2.20 1.95
C TYR A 123 -0.99 0.80 2.13
N TYR A 124 -1.70 -0.26 1.74
CA TYR A 124 -1.26 -1.64 2.01
C TYR A 124 -0.15 -2.17 1.10
N THR A 125 0.23 -1.42 0.07
CA THR A 125 1.45 -1.68 -0.72
C THR A 125 2.64 -0.82 -0.28
N SER A 126 2.42 0.16 0.60
CA SER A 126 3.49 0.97 1.19
C SER A 126 4.24 0.24 2.30
N LYS A 127 5.41 0.76 2.67
CA LYS A 127 6.15 0.30 3.85
C LYS A 127 5.35 0.43 5.15
N VAL A 128 4.51 1.47 5.27
CA VAL A 128 3.66 1.71 6.45
C VAL A 128 2.60 0.61 6.55
N GLY A 129 1.83 0.38 5.49
CA GLY A 129 0.78 -0.63 5.50
C GLY A 129 1.30 -2.07 5.57
N ILE A 130 2.45 -2.39 4.94
CA ILE A 130 3.09 -3.72 5.09
C ILE A 130 3.44 -3.99 6.55
N LYS A 131 4.00 -2.98 7.25
CA LYS A 131 4.31 -3.08 8.67
C LYS A 131 3.04 -3.26 9.49
N ASP A 132 1.99 -2.52 9.17
CA ASP A 132 0.69 -2.57 9.84
C ASP A 132 0.01 -3.95 9.73
N LEU A 133 0.10 -4.59 8.57
CA LEU A 133 -0.36 -5.97 8.36
C LEU A 133 0.44 -7.01 9.16
N GLY A 134 1.60 -6.62 9.71
CA GLY A 134 2.57 -7.56 10.28
C GLY A 134 3.19 -8.48 9.21
N TYR A 135 3.01 -8.17 7.93
CA TYR A 135 3.48 -9.00 6.83
C TYR A 135 5.01 -8.98 6.78
N GLN A 136 5.63 -10.11 7.12
CA GLN A 136 7.09 -10.24 7.10
C GLN A 136 7.63 -10.50 5.68
N GLY A 137 6.80 -11.01 4.76
CA GLY A 137 7.24 -11.38 3.41
C GLY A 137 8.29 -12.49 3.35
N ASN A 138 8.93 -12.61 2.19
CA ASN A 138 10.07 -13.50 1.98
C ASN A 138 11.36 -12.80 2.42
N MET A 139 11.52 -12.62 3.73
CA MET A 139 12.80 -12.20 4.28
C MET A 139 13.76 -13.40 4.24
N PRO A 140 15.04 -13.20 3.84
CA PRO A 140 16.04 -14.25 3.94
C PRO A 140 16.13 -14.71 5.40
N ASN A 141 15.57 -15.87 5.69
CA ASN A 141 15.68 -16.49 7.00
C ASN A 141 16.88 -17.45 6.99
N ILE A 142 17.30 -17.84 8.18
CA ILE A 142 18.21 -18.96 8.36
C ILE A 142 17.33 -20.17 8.62
N TRP A 143 17.18 -21.02 7.60
CA TRP A 143 16.52 -22.31 7.77
C TRP A 143 17.58 -23.37 8.06
N ASP A 144 17.64 -23.81 9.31
CA ASP A 144 18.58 -24.83 9.78
C ASP A 144 17.95 -26.24 9.82
N GLY A 145 16.95 -26.47 8.96
CA GLY A 145 16.17 -27.70 8.96
C GLY A 145 14.93 -27.67 9.86
N VAL A 146 14.25 -28.82 9.90
CA VAL A 146 13.10 -29.07 10.76
C VAL A 146 13.58 -29.06 12.22
N PRO A 147 12.95 -28.29 13.13
CA PRO A 147 13.33 -28.27 14.54
C PRO A 147 13.35 -29.66 15.18
N GLN A 148 14.31 -29.91 16.07
CA GLN A 148 14.47 -31.22 16.71
C GLN A 148 13.19 -31.69 17.43
N GLU A 149 12.45 -30.76 18.06
CA GLU A 149 11.18 -31.06 18.73
C GLU A 149 10.10 -31.64 17.79
N VAL A 150 10.16 -31.31 16.49
CA VAL A 150 9.25 -31.85 15.47
C VAL A 150 9.76 -33.19 14.97
N LEU A 151 11.07 -33.34 14.79
CA LEU A 151 11.69 -34.62 14.41
C LEU A 151 11.43 -35.71 15.46
N ASP A 152 11.53 -35.37 16.74
CA ASP A 152 11.27 -36.26 17.87
C ASP A 152 9.83 -36.79 17.87
N GLN A 153 8.84 -35.97 17.49
CA GLN A 153 7.43 -36.38 17.36
C GLN A 153 7.23 -37.47 16.30
N HIS A 154 8.14 -37.56 15.33
CA HIS A 154 8.11 -38.52 14.24
C HIS A 154 9.16 -39.64 14.40
N GLY A 155 9.93 -39.65 15.50
CA GLY A 155 11.02 -40.61 15.71
C GLY A 155 12.15 -40.48 14.68
N MET A 156 12.34 -39.26 14.15
CA MET A 156 13.33 -38.93 13.13
C MET A 156 14.50 -38.17 13.76
N ALA A 157 15.65 -38.20 13.10
CA ALA A 157 16.80 -37.36 13.42
C ALA A 157 17.64 -37.13 12.16
N TYR A 158 18.38 -36.04 12.12
CA TYR A 158 19.38 -35.82 11.08
C TYR A 158 20.64 -36.66 11.34
N GLU A 159 21.26 -37.17 10.29
CA GLU A 159 22.54 -37.86 10.41
C GLU A 159 23.68 -36.84 10.59
N GLU A 160 24.58 -37.08 11.54
CA GLU A 160 25.69 -36.16 11.84
C GLU A 160 26.59 -35.89 10.62
N GLU A 161 26.78 -36.88 9.74
CA GLU A 161 27.58 -36.72 8.52
C GLU A 161 26.97 -35.67 7.57
N TRP A 162 25.64 -35.62 7.46
CA TRP A 162 24.96 -34.65 6.60
C TRP A 162 24.90 -33.27 7.23
N LEU A 163 24.70 -33.18 8.55
CA LEU A 163 24.77 -31.91 9.27
C LEU A 163 26.14 -31.24 9.13
N ALA A 164 27.22 -32.01 9.18
CA ALA A 164 28.58 -31.48 9.00
C ALA A 164 28.87 -30.95 7.59
N LYS A 165 28.05 -31.30 6.59
CA LYS A 165 28.17 -30.80 5.20
C LYS A 165 27.26 -29.60 4.93
N CYS A 166 26.33 -29.28 5.82
CA CYS A 166 25.47 -28.11 5.70
C CYS A 166 26.27 -26.82 5.92
N VAL A 167 25.75 -25.70 5.42
CA VAL A 167 26.39 -24.39 5.55
C VAL A 167 26.45 -23.98 7.02
N ASP A 168 27.64 -23.68 7.54
CA ASP A 168 27.79 -22.97 8.81
C ASP A 168 27.25 -21.54 8.65
N GLN A 169 26.08 -21.31 9.23
CA GLN A 169 25.36 -20.04 9.11
C GLN A 169 26.12 -18.88 9.76
N SER A 170 27.06 -19.14 10.68
CA SER A 170 27.93 -18.12 11.28
C SER A 170 29.02 -17.62 10.30
N GLN A 171 29.37 -18.44 9.31
CA GLN A 171 30.40 -18.15 8.31
C GLN A 171 29.82 -17.88 6.91
N ARG A 172 28.50 -17.93 6.73
CA ARG A 172 27.82 -17.79 5.41
C ARG A 172 28.15 -16.53 4.61
N ALA A 173 28.64 -15.47 5.27
CA ALA A 173 29.00 -14.20 4.63
C ALA A 173 30.51 -14.11 4.29
N VAL A 174 31.31 -15.09 4.70
CA VAL A 174 32.73 -15.20 4.34
C VAL A 174 32.80 -15.59 2.87
N ILE A 175 33.53 -14.81 2.07
CA ILE A 175 33.72 -15.10 0.65
C ILE A 175 34.74 -16.22 0.53
N ALA A 176 34.39 -17.26 -0.23
CA ALA A 176 35.27 -18.39 -0.46
C ALA A 176 36.52 -17.97 -1.25
N GLU A 177 37.71 -18.26 -0.72
CA GLU A 177 38.99 -18.03 -1.39
C GLU A 177 39.55 -19.35 -1.90
N TRP A 178 40.14 -19.34 -3.10
CA TRP A 178 40.63 -20.55 -3.76
C TRP A 178 42.08 -20.37 -4.21
N ASP A 179 42.89 -21.41 -4.07
CA ASP A 179 44.24 -21.42 -4.61
C ASP A 179 44.27 -21.67 -6.14
N GLU A 180 45.45 -21.53 -6.76
CA GLU A 180 45.65 -21.76 -8.20
C GLU A 180 45.35 -23.20 -8.65
N ASN A 181 45.26 -24.15 -7.71
CA ASN A 181 44.97 -25.56 -7.96
C ASN A 181 43.48 -25.90 -7.73
N GLY A 182 42.65 -24.92 -7.33
CA GLY A 182 41.22 -25.10 -7.06
C GLY A 182 40.90 -25.67 -5.68
N ASN A 183 41.80 -25.56 -4.70
CA ASN A 183 41.51 -25.91 -3.31
C ASN A 183 40.91 -24.72 -2.55
N LEU A 184 39.90 -24.98 -1.72
CA LEU A 184 39.29 -23.98 -0.83
C LEU A 184 40.26 -23.61 0.31
N LEU A 185 40.55 -22.32 0.46
CA LEU A 185 41.45 -21.77 1.48
C LEU A 185 40.68 -21.30 2.72
N THR A 186 39.52 -20.68 2.52
CA THR A 186 38.58 -20.21 3.55
C THR A 186 37.16 -20.34 3.02
#